data_AF-A0A6I0E0D2-F1
#
_entry.id   AF-A0A6I0E0D2-F1
#
_cell.length_a   1.000
_cell.length_b   1.000
_cell.length_c   1.000
_cell.angle_alpha   90.00
_cell.angle_beta   90.00
_cell.angle_gamma   90.00
#
_symmetry.space_group_name_H-M   'P 1'
#
loop_
_entity.id
_entity.type
_entity.pdbx_description
1 polymer ?
#
loop_
_entity_poly.entity_id
_entity_poly.type
_entity_poly.pdbx_seq_one_letter_code
_entity_poly.pdbx_strand_id
1 'polypeptide(L)'
;MKSVRIVAFLLFTSFVYTGSASAGFEGNSNTFYGTSAGTNTGGDDDSCTFIGVNAGRNNTTGNNNTFIGNFVGYDNTTGYFNTFIGTLAGSNNTTGYFNTFIGTFAGYYNTIGYQNTFVGLRAGLSNTAGSENTFVGDDAGTSNTTGNSNTFIGTLAGGNSTTGNGNIFIGTSAGFINTTGENNTFIGGASGAYNTTGNSNTFLGYTAGRNNTTGGSNTFLGNLAGYSNTIGYSNTFLGVNTGYSNTTGSGNIFIGGDAGFSNTTGTSSTFLGLSAGRSNTTGYANTFLGVNTGYSNTTGYSNTFLGVNTGYSNTTGIFNTFLGYLAGYSNTTGNSNTFLGLSAGRSNTTGYSNTFIGNTAGFNNTAGRNNTFIGDGAGYSNTTGINNTFIGRNAGRTGTGTANVFIG
;
A
#
# COMPACT_ATOMS: atom_id res chain seq x y z
N MET A 1 59.26 68.95 6.21
CA MET A 1 58.75 67.60 6.54
C MET A 1 57.43 67.71 7.27
N LYS A 2 56.34 67.30 6.61
CA LYS A 2 55.21 66.49 7.12
C LYS A 2 53.98 66.77 6.24
N SER A 3 53.81 65.88 5.26
CA SER A 3 52.58 65.70 4.50
C SER A 3 51.53 65.13 5.44
N VAL A 4 50.36 65.78 5.54
CA VAL A 4 49.17 65.19 6.16
C VAL A 4 48.26 64.76 5.01
N ARG A 5 48.20 63.45 4.78
CA ARG A 5 47.24 62.82 3.88
C ARG A 5 45.87 62.86 4.54
N ILE A 6 44.93 63.60 3.98
CA ILE A 6 43.51 63.46 4.31
C ILE A 6 43.03 62.19 3.60
N VAL A 7 42.91 61.09 4.35
CA VAL A 7 42.17 59.91 3.95
C VAL A 7 40.76 60.10 4.48
N ALA A 8 39.85 60.60 3.63
CA ALA A 8 38.43 60.59 3.93
C ALA A 8 37.92 59.16 3.72
N PHE A 9 37.71 58.44 4.82
CA PHE A 9 36.97 57.18 4.81
C PHE A 9 35.51 57.48 4.43
N LEU A 10 35.04 56.96 3.30
CA LEU A 10 33.61 56.86 3.02
C LEU A 10 32.99 55.93 4.08
N LEU A 11 32.24 56.49 5.03
CA LEU A 11 31.27 55.72 5.81
C LEU A 11 30.13 55.34 4.87
N PHE A 12 30.06 54.07 4.48
CA PHE A 12 28.80 53.48 4.08
C PHE A 12 27.90 53.42 5.32
N THR A 13 27.02 54.42 5.47
CA THR A 13 25.91 54.36 6.43
C THR A 13 24.87 53.38 5.90
N SER A 14 25.11 52.09 6.06
CA SER A 14 24.02 51.14 6.17
C SER A 14 23.33 51.42 7.51
N PHE A 15 22.15 52.03 7.46
CA PHE A 15 21.25 52.11 8.61
C PHE A 15 20.85 50.68 9.01
N VAL A 16 21.69 50.01 9.80
CA VAL A 16 21.23 48.94 10.67
C VAL A 16 20.47 49.66 11.77
N TYR A 17 19.15 49.68 11.65
CA TYR A 17 18.28 50.15 12.73
C TYR A 17 18.50 49.21 13.91
N THR A 18 19.40 49.60 14.82
CA THR A 18 19.63 48.95 16.11
C THR A 18 18.44 49.23 17.01
N GLY A 19 17.29 48.62 16.68
CA GLY A 19 16.16 48.49 17.58
C GLY A 19 16.55 47.50 18.67
N SER A 20 17.19 48.02 19.72
CA SER A 20 17.31 47.44 21.07
C SER A 20 17.04 45.94 21.17
N ALA A 21 18.07 45.12 20.96
CA ALA A 21 18.12 43.81 21.57
C ALA A 21 18.29 44.03 23.09
N SER A 22 17.18 43.97 23.84
CA SER A 22 17.26 43.47 25.21
C SER A 22 17.55 41.97 25.10
N ALA A 23 18.76 41.61 24.69
CA ALA A 23 19.24 40.25 24.77
C ALA A 23 19.32 39.91 26.26
N GLY A 24 18.80 38.75 26.68
CA GLY A 24 19.05 38.24 28.00
C GLY A 24 20.56 38.23 28.24
N PHE A 25 20.97 38.86 29.34
CA PHE A 25 22.30 38.66 29.87
C PHE A 25 22.31 37.26 30.47
N GLU A 26 23.16 36.39 29.91
CA GLU A 26 23.69 35.12 30.47
C GLU A 26 23.54 33.93 29.49
N GLY A 27 24.66 33.20 29.31
CA GLY A 27 24.88 32.17 28.30
C GLY A 27 26.04 32.47 27.35
N ASN A 28 26.86 31.47 27.01
CA ASN A 28 27.96 31.58 26.05
C ASN A 28 27.45 31.37 24.60
N SER A 29 27.97 32.16 23.65
CA SER A 29 27.80 31.97 22.19
C SER A 29 26.39 32.16 21.62
N ASN A 30 25.58 33.06 22.20
CA ASN A 30 24.23 33.36 21.71
C ASN A 30 24.19 34.43 20.60
N THR A 31 23.22 34.34 19.70
CA THR A 31 22.93 35.33 18.64
C THR A 31 21.45 35.70 18.65
N PHE A 32 21.09 36.89 19.16
CA PHE A 32 19.70 37.37 19.19
C PHE A 32 19.52 38.62 18.33
N TYR A 33 18.55 38.61 17.41
CA TYR A 33 18.26 39.71 16.49
C TYR A 33 16.75 39.87 16.24
N GLY A 34 16.20 41.06 16.49
CA GLY A 34 14.79 41.39 16.28
C GLY A 34 14.07 41.77 17.57
N THR A 35 12.93 42.46 17.44
CA THR A 35 12.15 42.94 18.59
C THR A 35 11.71 41.77 19.47
N SER A 36 12.10 41.82 20.74
CA SER A 36 11.77 40.81 21.75
C SER A 36 12.27 39.38 21.47
N ALA A 37 13.29 39.23 20.63
CA ALA A 37 13.99 37.95 20.47
C ALA A 37 14.69 37.58 21.78
N GLY A 38 14.41 36.41 22.34
CA GLY A 38 15.02 35.91 23.58
C GLY A 38 14.79 36.79 24.83
N THR A 39 13.67 37.50 24.97
CA THR A 39 13.49 38.43 26.11
C THR A 39 13.40 37.73 27.48
N ASN A 40 12.82 36.53 27.57
CA ASN A 40 12.67 35.81 28.84
C ASN A 40 13.71 34.68 29.03
N THR A 41 14.81 34.71 28.27
CA THR A 41 15.95 33.80 28.43
C THR A 41 16.52 33.84 29.82
N GLY A 42 16.64 32.68 30.46
CA GLY A 42 17.30 32.50 31.76
C GLY A 42 18.76 32.09 31.59
N GLY A 43 19.50 32.02 32.71
CA GLY A 43 20.96 31.97 32.72
C GLY A 43 21.66 30.75 32.10
N ASP A 44 20.91 29.74 31.65
CA ASP A 44 21.45 28.46 31.12
C ASP A 44 21.22 28.27 29.60
N ASP A 45 20.85 29.34 28.87
CA ASP A 45 20.50 29.30 27.44
C ASP A 45 21.73 29.35 26.52
N ASP A 46 22.65 28.39 26.62
CA ASP A 46 23.88 28.38 25.82
C ASP A 46 23.67 28.04 24.32
N SER A 47 24.45 28.69 23.45
CA SER A 47 24.53 28.39 21.99
C SER A 47 23.21 28.50 21.22
N CYS A 48 22.38 29.48 21.56
CA CYS A 48 21.10 29.77 20.93
C CYS A 48 21.21 30.86 19.85
N THR A 49 20.55 30.65 18.70
CA THR A 49 20.43 31.64 17.60
C THR A 49 18.96 31.99 17.39
N PHE A 50 18.52 33.19 17.80
CA PHE A 50 17.14 33.66 17.65
C PHE A 50 17.07 34.90 16.75
N ILE A 51 16.42 34.78 15.59
CA ILE A 51 16.35 35.82 14.57
C ILE A 51 14.88 36.04 14.16
N GLY A 52 14.36 37.23 14.45
CA GLY A 52 13.02 37.68 14.10
C GLY A 52 12.23 38.17 15.32
N VAL A 53 11.08 38.79 15.06
CA VAL A 53 10.24 39.35 16.13
C VAL A 53 9.68 38.22 16.99
N ASN A 54 9.88 38.33 18.31
CA ASN A 54 9.53 37.33 19.33
C ASN A 54 10.10 35.91 19.11
N ALA A 55 11.20 35.77 18.36
CA ALA A 55 11.88 34.48 18.22
C ALA A 55 12.41 34.00 19.58
N GLY A 56 12.02 32.79 20.00
CA GLY A 56 12.45 32.21 21.27
C GLY A 56 12.09 33.03 22.51
N ARG A 57 11.02 33.84 22.47
CA ARG A 57 10.73 34.84 23.52
C ARG A 57 10.67 34.24 24.92
N ASN A 58 10.02 33.08 25.08
CA ASN A 58 9.83 32.42 26.38
C ASN A 58 10.83 31.29 26.66
N ASN A 59 11.92 31.18 25.88
CA ASN A 59 13.05 30.30 26.19
C ASN A 59 13.53 30.62 27.59
N THR A 60 13.53 29.67 28.53
CA THR A 60 13.95 29.92 29.93
C THR A 60 15.28 29.26 30.24
N THR A 61 15.47 27.99 29.88
CA THR A 61 16.73 27.24 30.11
C THR A 61 17.03 26.32 28.90
N GLY A 62 16.45 26.61 27.74
CA GLY A 62 16.59 25.83 26.53
C GLY A 62 17.86 26.22 25.78
N ASN A 63 18.74 25.26 25.55
CA ASN A 63 20.05 25.50 24.92
C ASN A 63 20.16 24.86 23.52
N ASN A 64 21.16 25.29 22.76
CA ASN A 64 21.49 24.79 21.42
C ASN A 64 20.33 24.89 20.41
N ASN A 65 19.51 25.94 20.52
CA ASN A 65 18.35 26.14 19.67
C ASN A 65 18.64 27.13 18.53
N THR A 66 18.19 26.84 17.31
CA THR A 66 18.25 27.76 16.16
C THR A 66 16.84 28.12 15.72
N PHE A 67 16.38 29.34 16.02
CA PHE A 67 15.05 29.84 15.70
C PHE A 67 15.11 31.06 14.76
N ILE A 68 14.57 30.93 13.55
CA ILE A 68 14.60 31.99 12.52
C ILE A 68 13.20 32.21 11.95
N GLY A 69 12.58 33.35 12.23
CA GLY A 69 11.21 33.67 11.81
C GLY A 69 10.46 34.59 12.77
N ASN A 70 9.21 34.91 12.43
CA ASN A 70 8.32 35.67 13.30
C ASN A 70 7.59 34.72 14.27
N PHE A 71 7.66 34.97 15.59
CA PHE A 71 7.10 34.10 16.65
C PHE A 71 7.55 32.63 16.56
N VAL A 72 8.72 32.38 16.01
CA VAL A 72 9.31 31.04 15.93
C VAL A 72 9.76 30.58 17.32
N GLY A 73 9.43 29.35 17.72
CA GLY A 73 9.77 28.81 19.04
C GLY A 73 9.30 29.68 20.22
N TYR A 74 8.20 30.42 20.06
CA TYR A 74 7.76 31.47 20.98
C TYR A 74 7.65 31.01 22.45
N ASP A 75 7.03 29.85 22.69
CA ASP A 75 6.78 29.27 24.01
C ASP A 75 7.81 28.21 24.45
N ASN A 76 8.93 28.04 23.73
CA ASN A 76 9.99 27.10 24.13
C ASN A 76 10.42 27.45 25.54
N THR A 77 10.31 26.58 26.54
CA THR A 77 10.77 26.88 27.91
C THR A 77 12.12 26.22 28.16
N THR A 78 12.15 24.89 28.19
CA THR A 78 13.36 24.09 28.46
C THR A 78 13.75 23.18 27.31
N GLY A 79 13.04 23.25 26.17
CA GLY A 79 13.35 22.47 24.98
C GLY A 79 14.73 22.83 24.41
N TYR A 80 15.46 21.85 23.91
CA TYR A 80 16.86 22.01 23.51
C TYR A 80 17.19 21.25 22.21
N PHE A 81 18.29 21.64 21.54
CA PHE A 81 18.69 21.11 20.22
C PHE A 81 17.60 21.18 19.14
N ASN A 82 16.78 22.23 19.17
CA ASN A 82 15.74 22.43 18.17
C ASN A 82 16.19 23.37 17.05
N THR A 83 15.82 23.08 15.80
CA THR A 83 16.00 23.96 14.64
C THR A 83 14.66 24.33 14.05
N PHE A 84 14.18 25.55 14.30
CA PHE A 84 12.92 26.06 13.79
C PHE A 84 13.14 27.22 12.81
N ILE A 85 12.60 27.12 11.60
CA ILE A 85 12.75 28.13 10.55
C ILE A 85 11.40 28.35 9.88
N GLY A 86 10.88 29.58 9.94
CA GLY A 86 9.59 29.97 9.38
C GLY A 86 8.71 30.66 10.42
N THR A 87 7.72 31.40 9.92
CA THR A 87 6.76 32.09 10.79
C THR A 87 5.97 31.08 11.60
N LEU A 88 5.96 31.25 12.92
CA LEU A 88 5.25 30.41 13.89
C LEU A 88 5.69 28.93 13.88
N ALA A 89 6.85 28.58 13.30
CA ALA A 89 7.37 27.22 13.39
C ALA A 89 7.69 26.88 14.85
N GLY A 90 7.19 25.73 15.33
CA GLY A 90 7.37 25.29 16.72
C GLY A 90 6.89 26.26 17.79
N SER A 91 5.93 27.15 17.49
CA SER A 91 5.54 28.25 18.39
C SER A 91 5.15 27.79 19.79
N ASN A 92 4.48 26.64 19.92
CA ASN A 92 4.02 26.12 21.22
C ASN A 92 4.94 25.05 21.82
N ASN A 93 6.15 24.85 21.28
CA ASN A 93 7.11 23.91 21.87
C ASN A 93 7.37 24.36 23.29
N THR A 94 7.24 23.50 24.30
CA THR A 94 7.57 23.85 25.69
C THR A 94 8.85 23.14 26.10
N THR A 95 8.82 21.81 26.15
CA THR A 95 9.97 20.99 26.56
C THR A 95 10.45 20.03 25.48
N GLY A 96 9.84 20.05 24.28
CA GLY A 96 10.24 19.22 23.15
C GLY A 96 11.68 19.52 22.70
N TYR A 97 12.41 18.49 22.27
CA TYR A 97 13.84 18.56 21.99
C TYR A 97 14.23 17.74 20.75
N PHE A 98 15.39 18.04 20.16
CA PHE A 98 15.86 17.45 18.90
C PHE A 98 14.87 17.56 17.73
N ASN A 99 14.05 18.60 17.68
CA ASN A 99 13.09 18.79 16.59
C ASN A 99 13.66 19.71 15.50
N THR A 100 13.37 19.40 14.23
CA THR A 100 13.66 20.25 13.08
C THR A 100 12.36 20.64 12.39
N PHE A 101 11.93 21.90 12.52
CA PHE A 101 10.70 22.42 11.90
C PHE A 101 11.01 23.52 10.90
N ILE A 102 10.71 23.31 9.62
CA ILE A 102 11.01 24.26 8.54
C ILE A 102 9.74 24.51 7.72
N GLY A 103 9.22 25.73 7.78
CA GLY A 103 8.01 26.13 7.08
C GLY A 103 7.05 26.89 7.99
N THR A 104 6.17 27.69 7.40
CA THR A 104 5.15 28.41 8.15
C THR A 104 4.23 27.43 8.87
N PHE A 105 4.04 27.61 10.17
CA PHE A 105 3.27 26.71 11.05
C PHE A 105 3.77 25.26 11.15
N ALA A 106 4.99 24.94 10.69
CA ALA A 106 5.55 23.59 10.88
C ALA A 106 5.67 23.28 12.38
N GLY A 107 5.05 22.19 12.84
CA GLY A 107 5.03 21.80 14.25
C GLY A 107 4.42 22.82 15.21
N TYR A 108 3.51 23.69 14.76
CA TYR A 108 2.99 24.82 15.55
C TYR A 108 2.53 24.42 16.96
N TYR A 109 1.75 23.33 17.08
CA TYR A 109 1.20 22.85 18.35
C TYR A 109 2.09 21.85 19.10
N ASN A 110 3.32 21.58 18.65
CA ASN A 110 4.22 20.65 19.35
C ASN A 110 4.49 21.20 20.72
N THR A 111 4.20 20.46 21.80
CA THR A 111 4.49 20.91 23.17
C THR A 111 5.66 20.14 23.75
N ILE A 112 5.56 18.80 23.75
CA ILE A 112 6.55 17.91 24.38
C ILE A 112 7.17 16.90 23.42
N GLY A 113 6.68 16.80 22.18
CA GLY A 113 7.20 15.87 21.18
C GLY A 113 8.67 16.11 20.86
N TYR A 114 9.41 15.03 20.60
CA TYR A 114 10.86 15.07 20.38
C TYR A 114 11.29 14.29 19.13
N GLN A 115 12.49 14.58 18.64
CA GLN A 115 13.09 13.91 17.47
C GLN A 115 12.20 13.94 16.20
N ASN A 116 11.42 15.01 16.03
CA ASN A 116 10.58 15.18 14.85
C ASN A 116 11.27 16.04 13.78
N THR A 117 11.10 15.70 12.51
CA THR A 117 11.51 16.49 11.35
C THR A 117 10.30 16.88 10.53
N PHE A 118 9.85 18.14 10.60
CA PHE A 118 8.72 18.67 9.85
C PHE A 118 9.17 19.72 8.85
N VAL A 119 8.93 19.50 7.56
CA VAL A 119 9.36 20.40 6.48
C VAL A 119 8.21 20.65 5.52
N GLY A 120 7.67 21.87 5.49
CA GLY A 120 6.53 22.25 4.65
C GLY A 120 5.58 23.21 5.36
N LEU A 121 4.68 23.83 4.60
CA LEU A 121 3.58 24.60 5.19
C LEU A 121 2.71 23.64 6.01
N ARG A 122 2.52 23.97 7.31
CA ARG A 122 1.67 23.21 8.25
C ARG A 122 2.04 21.71 8.40
N ALA A 123 3.26 21.31 8.03
CA ALA A 123 3.75 19.96 8.30
C ALA A 123 3.72 19.68 9.81
N GLY A 124 3.03 18.61 10.23
CA GLY A 124 2.86 18.27 11.64
C GLY A 124 2.17 19.34 12.50
N LEU A 125 1.32 20.20 11.91
CA LEU A 125 0.69 21.34 12.56
C LEU A 125 0.13 21.01 13.96
N SER A 126 -0.67 19.94 14.05
CA SER A 126 -1.37 19.53 15.28
C SER A 126 -0.59 18.60 16.19
N ASN A 127 0.69 18.29 15.89
CA ASN A 127 1.48 17.39 16.73
C ASN A 127 1.58 18.00 18.11
N THR A 128 1.14 17.32 19.18
CA THR A 128 1.27 17.84 20.55
C THR A 128 2.37 17.10 21.31
N ALA A 129 2.36 15.76 21.23
CA ALA A 129 3.31 14.90 21.95
C ALA A 129 3.95 13.80 21.07
N GLY A 130 3.53 13.67 19.80
CA GLY A 130 4.10 12.70 18.88
C GLY A 130 5.61 12.89 18.70
N SER A 131 6.34 11.78 18.64
CA SER A 131 7.80 11.76 18.60
C SER A 131 8.34 10.87 17.49
N GLU A 132 9.59 11.10 17.10
CA GLU A 132 10.29 10.34 16.05
C GLU A 132 9.60 10.38 14.67
N ASN A 133 8.86 11.44 14.36
CA ASN A 133 8.15 11.57 13.09
C ASN A 133 8.95 12.36 12.05
N THR A 134 8.88 11.94 10.79
CA THR A 134 9.42 12.69 9.64
C THR A 134 8.28 13.08 8.70
N PHE A 135 7.88 14.35 8.67
CA PHE A 135 6.83 14.87 7.80
C PHE A 135 7.40 15.89 6.82
N VAL A 136 7.32 15.60 5.52
CA VAL A 136 7.89 16.46 4.46
C VAL A 136 6.85 16.69 3.37
N GLY A 137 6.35 17.91 3.25
CA GLY A 137 5.32 18.30 2.29
C GLY A 137 4.31 19.27 2.90
N ASP A 138 3.57 19.95 2.03
CA ASP A 138 2.42 20.76 2.43
C ASP A 138 1.36 19.88 3.09
N ASP A 139 0.97 20.20 4.33
CA ASP A 139 0.02 19.44 5.14
C ASP A 139 0.37 17.96 5.39
N ALA A 140 1.65 17.57 5.26
CA ALA A 140 2.10 16.25 5.66
C ALA A 140 1.90 16.05 7.17
N GLY A 141 1.14 15.02 7.56
CA GLY A 141 0.83 14.73 8.97
C GLY A 141 0.10 15.85 9.71
N THR A 142 -0.62 16.75 9.02
CA THR A 142 -1.18 17.97 9.63
C THR A 142 -2.05 17.71 10.87
N SER A 143 -2.74 16.57 10.96
CA SER A 143 -3.62 16.22 12.09
C SER A 143 -2.98 15.28 13.13
N ASN A 144 -1.70 14.94 13.00
CA ASN A 144 -1.03 14.05 13.97
C ASN A 144 -1.05 14.71 15.32
N THR A 145 -1.52 14.05 16.38
CA THR A 145 -1.52 14.61 17.74
C THR A 145 -0.47 13.89 18.60
N THR A 146 -0.54 12.56 18.65
CA THR A 146 0.32 11.72 19.49
C THR A 146 0.93 10.52 18.77
N GLY A 147 0.70 10.38 17.45
CA GLY A 147 1.30 9.29 16.67
C GLY A 147 2.83 9.39 16.63
N ASN A 148 3.50 8.24 16.71
CA ASN A 148 4.95 8.13 16.80
C ASN A 148 5.55 7.32 15.66
N SER A 149 6.83 7.60 15.39
CA SER A 149 7.67 6.83 14.47
C SER A 149 7.07 6.73 13.05
N ASN A 150 6.42 7.80 12.59
CA ASN A 150 5.81 7.87 11.26
C ASN A 150 6.71 8.61 10.26
N THR A 151 6.70 8.18 9.00
CA THR A 151 7.36 8.87 7.88
C THR A 151 6.33 9.25 6.83
N PHE A 152 5.97 10.53 6.73
CA PHE A 152 5.03 11.06 5.73
C PHE A 152 5.72 12.01 4.78
N ILE A 153 5.78 11.65 3.49
CA ILE A 153 6.48 12.44 2.47
C ILE A 153 5.55 12.67 1.28
N GLY A 154 5.22 13.93 1.02
CA GLY A 154 4.31 14.36 -0.04
C GLY A 154 3.18 15.22 0.50
N THR A 155 2.59 16.05 -0.38
CA THR A 155 1.43 16.88 -0.02
C THR A 155 0.29 16.01 0.50
N LEU A 156 -0.25 16.35 1.67
CA LEU A 156 -1.34 15.64 2.35
C LEU A 156 -1.04 14.17 2.71
N ALA A 157 0.22 13.73 2.67
CA ALA A 157 0.59 12.39 3.14
C ALA A 157 0.25 12.25 4.63
N GLY A 158 -0.57 11.26 5.00
CA GLY A 158 -1.05 11.07 6.38
C GLY A 158 -1.83 12.24 6.97
N GLY A 159 -2.47 13.08 6.13
CA GLY A 159 -3.08 14.35 6.56
C GLY A 159 -4.04 14.26 7.75
N ASN A 160 -4.82 13.18 7.87
CA ASN A 160 -5.75 12.94 8.97
C ASN A 160 -5.28 11.87 9.97
N SER A 161 -4.00 11.47 9.93
CA SER A 161 -3.41 10.58 10.94
C SER A 161 -3.40 11.29 12.26
N THR A 162 -4.09 10.76 13.27
CA THR A 162 -4.19 11.38 14.60
C THR A 162 -3.26 10.67 15.59
N THR A 163 -3.40 9.35 15.73
CA THR A 163 -2.68 8.55 16.74
C THR A 163 -2.01 7.30 16.17
N GLY A 164 -2.08 7.06 14.86
CA GLY A 164 -1.44 5.91 14.23
C GLY A 164 0.09 5.92 14.39
N ASN A 165 0.67 4.75 14.63
CA ASN A 165 2.10 4.58 14.86
C ASN A 165 2.77 3.75 13.75
N GLY A 166 4.06 4.02 13.51
CA GLY A 166 4.90 3.17 12.66
C GLY A 166 4.46 3.13 11.18
N ASN A 167 3.85 4.20 10.67
CA ASN A 167 3.39 4.26 9.30
C ASN A 167 4.40 4.94 8.37
N ILE A 168 4.54 4.43 7.15
CA ILE A 168 5.34 5.01 6.07
C ILE A 168 4.41 5.39 4.92
N PHE A 169 4.13 6.68 4.73
CA PHE A 169 3.30 7.19 3.64
C PHE A 169 4.12 8.08 2.71
N ILE A 170 4.36 7.65 1.48
CA ILE A 170 5.18 8.38 0.51
C ILE A 170 4.39 8.58 -0.78
N GLY A 171 4.11 9.83 -1.13
CA GLY A 171 3.34 10.25 -2.29
C GLY A 171 2.19 11.17 -1.91
N THR A 172 1.72 11.97 -2.88
CA THR A 172 0.58 12.88 -2.67
C THR A 172 -0.65 12.11 -2.18
N SER A 173 -1.20 12.52 -1.03
CA SER A 173 -2.36 11.89 -0.38
C SER A 173 -2.21 10.39 -0.04
N ALA A 174 -0.98 9.86 0.05
CA ALA A 174 -0.76 8.52 0.57
C ALA A 174 -1.26 8.45 2.02
N GLY A 175 -2.11 7.46 2.34
CA GLY A 175 -2.69 7.30 3.68
C GLY A 175 -3.52 8.50 4.19
N PHE A 176 -4.08 9.33 3.29
CA PHE A 176 -4.67 10.63 3.65
C PHE A 176 -5.68 10.58 4.81
N ILE A 177 -6.61 9.63 4.81
CA ILE A 177 -7.62 9.51 5.89
C ILE A 177 -7.30 8.45 6.96
N ASN A 178 -6.07 7.94 7.00
CA ASN A 178 -5.66 7.05 8.08
C ASN A 178 -5.79 7.81 9.38
N THR A 179 -6.62 7.36 10.31
CA THR A 179 -6.83 8.02 11.60
C THR A 179 -6.00 7.33 12.68
N THR A 180 -6.16 6.01 12.82
CA THR A 180 -5.54 5.21 13.89
C THR A 180 -4.91 3.92 13.38
N GLY A 181 -4.85 3.69 12.07
CA GLY A 181 -4.20 2.52 11.50
C GLY A 181 -2.69 2.54 11.77
N GLU A 182 -2.12 1.37 12.02
CA GLU A 182 -0.71 1.23 12.43
C GLU A 182 0.07 0.28 11.52
N ASN A 183 1.39 0.45 11.51
CA ASN A 183 2.32 -0.43 10.81
C ASN A 183 2.01 -0.58 9.31
N ASN A 184 1.54 0.50 8.67
CA ASN A 184 1.23 0.49 7.24
C ASN A 184 2.36 1.11 6.42
N THR A 185 2.66 0.53 5.27
CA THR A 185 3.59 1.10 4.27
C THR A 185 2.82 1.40 2.99
N PHE A 186 2.54 2.67 2.72
CA PHE A 186 1.86 3.14 1.51
C PHE A 186 2.79 4.02 0.68
N ILE A 187 3.16 3.53 -0.50
CA ILE A 187 4.08 4.24 -1.40
C ILE A 187 3.44 4.37 -2.78
N GLY A 188 3.15 5.60 -3.18
CA GLY A 188 2.46 5.95 -4.42
C GLY A 188 1.43 7.06 -4.20
N GLY A 189 1.11 7.81 -5.25
CA GLY A 189 0.02 8.79 -5.19
C GLY A 189 -1.29 8.12 -4.81
N ALA A 190 -1.92 8.60 -3.74
CA ALA A 190 -3.16 8.09 -3.17
C ALA A 190 -3.18 6.57 -2.86
N SER A 191 -2.02 5.94 -2.62
CA SER A 191 -1.98 4.57 -2.10
C SER A 191 -2.55 4.53 -0.68
N GLY A 192 -3.48 3.61 -0.42
CA GLY A 192 -4.17 3.50 0.87
C GLY A 192 -4.90 4.77 1.32
N ALA A 193 -5.28 5.66 0.39
CA ALA A 193 -5.81 6.98 0.74
C ALA A 193 -7.07 6.95 1.62
N TYR A 194 -7.89 5.90 1.51
CA TYR A 194 -9.10 5.72 2.32
C TYR A 194 -8.93 4.78 3.53
N ASN A 195 -7.71 4.32 3.83
CA ASN A 195 -7.46 3.48 5.01
C ASN A 195 -7.80 4.30 6.24
N THR A 196 -8.75 3.87 7.07
CA THR A 196 -9.12 4.58 8.31
C THR A 196 -8.42 3.94 9.50
N THR A 197 -8.64 2.64 9.71
CA THR A 197 -8.11 1.90 10.86
C THR A 197 -7.40 0.60 10.49
N GLY A 198 -7.32 0.26 9.19
CA GLY A 198 -6.60 -0.93 8.73
C GLY A 198 -5.13 -0.90 9.14
N ASN A 199 -4.61 -2.05 9.56
CA ASN A 199 -3.27 -2.22 10.10
C ASN A 199 -2.45 -3.24 9.32
N SER A 200 -1.13 -3.13 9.42
CA SER A 200 -0.18 -4.10 8.84
C SER A 200 -0.32 -4.27 7.32
N ASN A 201 -0.66 -3.21 6.60
CA ASN A 201 -0.81 -3.26 5.15
C ASN A 201 0.44 -2.72 4.42
N THR A 202 0.80 -3.34 3.30
CA THR A 202 1.86 -2.87 2.39
C THR A 202 1.26 -2.59 1.02
N PHE A 203 1.09 -1.31 0.66
CA PHE A 203 0.57 -0.88 -0.64
C PHE A 203 1.63 -0.09 -1.41
N LEU A 204 2.08 -0.64 -2.53
CA LEU A 204 3.09 -0.02 -3.40
C LEU A 204 2.55 0.12 -4.82
N GLY A 205 2.34 1.35 -5.26
CA GLY A 205 1.84 1.69 -6.59
C GLY A 205 0.82 2.82 -6.56
N TYR A 206 0.69 3.53 -7.68
CA TYR A 206 -0.33 4.58 -7.80
C TYR A 206 -1.72 3.99 -7.55
N THR A 207 -2.41 4.52 -6.53
CA THR A 207 -3.75 4.09 -6.06
C THR A 207 -3.87 2.61 -5.65
N ALA A 208 -2.77 1.95 -5.28
CA ALA A 208 -2.84 0.61 -4.68
C ALA A 208 -3.62 0.66 -3.35
N GLY A 209 -4.56 -0.26 -3.16
CA GLY A 209 -5.40 -0.34 -1.96
C GLY A 209 -6.20 0.94 -1.65
N ARG A 210 -6.47 1.79 -2.66
CA ARG A 210 -7.04 3.13 -2.45
C ARG A 210 -8.25 3.12 -1.53
N ASN A 211 -9.20 2.22 -1.75
CA ASN A 211 -10.47 2.17 -1.00
C ASN A 211 -10.42 1.31 0.27
N ASN A 212 -9.25 0.79 0.66
CA ASN A 212 -9.14 0.00 1.89
C ASN A 212 -9.60 0.87 3.04
N THR A 213 -10.55 0.43 3.88
CA THR A 213 -11.00 1.19 5.04
C THR A 213 -10.45 0.57 6.32
N THR A 214 -10.84 -0.67 6.60
CA THR A 214 -10.46 -1.40 7.83
C THR A 214 -9.75 -2.72 7.55
N GLY A 215 -9.59 -3.10 6.28
CA GLY A 215 -8.86 -4.32 5.90
C GLY A 215 -7.42 -4.29 6.41
N GLY A 216 -6.96 -5.40 6.98
CA GLY A 216 -5.62 -5.53 7.56
C GLY A 216 -4.81 -6.66 6.94
N SER A 217 -3.50 -6.63 7.16
CA SER A 217 -2.56 -7.67 6.72
C SER A 217 -2.55 -7.90 5.20
N ASN A 218 -2.82 -6.87 4.39
CA ASN A 218 -2.81 -6.98 2.94
C ASN A 218 -1.49 -6.52 2.32
N THR A 219 -1.07 -7.17 1.25
CA THR A 219 0.12 -6.83 0.46
C THR A 219 -0.29 -6.58 -0.99
N PHE A 220 -0.36 -5.31 -1.42
CA PHE A 220 -0.76 -4.91 -2.77
C PHE A 220 0.38 -4.18 -3.49
N LEU A 221 0.97 -4.82 -4.49
CA LEU A 221 2.10 -4.30 -5.25
C LEU A 221 1.71 -4.17 -6.73
N GLY A 222 1.52 -2.95 -7.19
CA GLY A 222 1.19 -2.64 -8.58
C GLY A 222 0.21 -1.47 -8.69
N ASN A 223 0.16 -0.85 -9.86
CA ASN A 223 -0.86 0.15 -10.14
C ASN A 223 -2.26 -0.47 -10.02
N LEU A 224 -3.14 0.18 -9.24
CA LEU A 224 -4.52 -0.25 -9.00
C LEU A 224 -4.67 -1.65 -8.35
N ALA A 225 -3.60 -2.23 -7.81
CA ALA A 225 -3.67 -3.49 -7.08
C ALA A 225 -4.59 -3.34 -5.86
N GLY A 226 -5.59 -4.22 -5.74
CA GLY A 226 -6.58 -4.17 -4.65
C GLY A 226 -7.37 -2.86 -4.53
N TYR A 227 -7.51 -2.10 -5.62
CA TYR A 227 -8.10 -0.75 -5.62
C TYR A 227 -9.42 -0.63 -4.83
N SER A 228 -10.33 -1.60 -5.01
CA SER A 228 -11.67 -1.58 -4.42
C SER A 228 -11.75 -2.27 -3.05
N ASN A 229 -10.65 -2.79 -2.50
CA ASN A 229 -10.67 -3.51 -1.22
C ASN A 229 -11.22 -2.59 -0.16
N THR A 230 -12.23 -2.98 0.60
CA THR A 230 -12.74 -2.16 1.71
C THR A 230 -12.34 -2.78 3.04
N ILE A 231 -12.75 -4.03 3.26
CA ILE A 231 -12.55 -4.73 4.54
C ILE A 231 -11.82 -6.08 4.39
N GLY A 232 -11.52 -6.50 3.16
CA GLY A 232 -10.81 -7.76 2.91
C GLY A 232 -9.46 -7.79 3.61
N TYR A 233 -9.08 -8.95 4.16
CA TYR A 233 -7.87 -9.12 4.96
C TYR A 233 -7.00 -10.27 4.45
N SER A 234 -5.71 -10.23 4.80
CA SER A 234 -4.74 -11.28 4.47
C SER A 234 -4.66 -11.61 2.97
N ASN A 235 -4.80 -10.59 2.11
CA ASN A 235 -4.68 -10.75 0.66
C ASN A 235 -3.27 -10.37 0.18
N THR A 236 -2.79 -11.06 -0.85
CA THR A 236 -1.51 -10.80 -1.52
C THR A 236 -1.77 -10.59 -3.01
N PHE A 237 -1.73 -9.35 -3.48
CA PHE A 237 -2.00 -8.96 -4.88
C PHE A 237 -0.76 -8.33 -5.52
N LEU A 238 -0.16 -9.00 -6.49
CA LEU A 238 1.06 -8.56 -7.17
C LEU A 238 0.83 -8.44 -8.68
N GLY A 239 0.87 -7.21 -9.20
CA GLY A 239 0.66 -6.90 -10.61
C GLY A 239 -0.30 -5.72 -10.83
N VAL A 240 -0.38 -5.25 -12.07
CA VAL A 240 -1.32 -4.19 -12.46
C VAL A 240 -2.75 -4.73 -12.43
N ASN A 241 -3.66 -3.99 -11.81
CA ASN A 241 -5.09 -4.33 -11.63
C ASN A 241 -5.36 -5.68 -10.93
N THR A 242 -4.36 -6.26 -10.27
CA THR A 242 -4.53 -7.54 -9.57
C THR A 242 -5.51 -7.36 -8.41
N GLY A 243 -6.57 -8.19 -8.37
CA GLY A 243 -7.63 -8.05 -7.37
C GLY A 243 -8.38 -6.71 -7.40
N TYR A 244 -8.41 -6.01 -8.53
CA TYR A 244 -8.97 -4.65 -8.66
C TYR A 244 -10.35 -4.46 -8.01
N SER A 245 -11.27 -5.41 -8.23
CA SER A 245 -12.66 -5.34 -7.75
C SER A 245 -12.87 -5.95 -6.37
N ASN A 246 -11.82 -6.46 -5.71
CA ASN A 246 -11.96 -7.15 -4.43
C ASN A 246 -12.56 -6.18 -3.43
N THR A 247 -13.70 -6.47 -2.81
CA THR A 247 -14.30 -5.60 -1.80
C THR A 247 -14.11 -6.19 -0.41
N THR A 248 -14.54 -7.44 -0.21
CA THR A 248 -14.51 -8.13 1.10
C THR A 248 -13.77 -9.46 1.06
N GLY A 249 -13.37 -9.93 -0.13
CA GLY A 249 -12.62 -11.18 -0.30
C GLY A 249 -11.33 -11.17 0.53
N SER A 250 -11.02 -12.32 1.14
CA SER A 250 -9.95 -12.47 2.12
C SER A 250 -9.17 -13.77 1.90
N GLY A 251 -7.90 -13.77 2.30
CA GLY A 251 -7.03 -14.95 2.17
C GLY A 251 -6.69 -15.31 0.72
N ASN A 252 -6.70 -14.35 -0.20
CA ASN A 252 -6.41 -14.58 -1.61
C ASN A 252 -4.95 -14.28 -1.97
N ILE A 253 -4.37 -15.09 -2.85
CA ILE A 253 -3.04 -14.86 -3.44
C ILE A 253 -3.22 -14.69 -4.94
N PHE A 254 -3.19 -13.46 -5.44
CA PHE A 254 -3.28 -13.16 -6.86
C PHE A 254 -1.97 -12.55 -7.35
N ILE A 255 -1.38 -13.12 -8.39
CA ILE A 255 -0.07 -12.71 -8.91
C ILE A 255 -0.13 -12.74 -10.44
N GLY A 256 0.14 -11.61 -11.07
CA GLY A 256 0.02 -11.39 -12.52
C GLY A 256 -0.97 -10.27 -12.84
N GLY A 257 -0.74 -9.59 -13.96
CA GLY A 257 -1.65 -8.55 -14.45
C GLY A 257 -3.08 -9.09 -14.61
N ASP A 258 -4.06 -8.35 -14.12
CA ASP A 258 -5.49 -8.70 -14.14
C ASP A 258 -5.85 -10.05 -13.47
N ALA A 259 -4.94 -10.66 -12.70
CA ALA A 259 -5.27 -11.87 -11.93
C ALA A 259 -6.34 -11.54 -10.87
N GLY A 260 -7.43 -12.30 -10.88
CA GLY A 260 -8.59 -12.06 -10.00
C GLY A 260 -9.23 -10.68 -10.15
N PHE A 261 -9.10 -10.02 -11.32
CA PHE A 261 -9.57 -8.64 -11.56
C PHE A 261 -11.00 -8.37 -11.07
N SER A 262 -11.93 -9.28 -11.36
CA SER A 262 -13.36 -9.16 -11.01
C SER A 262 -13.73 -9.75 -9.65
N ASN A 263 -12.77 -10.25 -8.86
CA ASN A 263 -13.07 -10.86 -7.56
C ASN A 263 -13.73 -9.82 -6.69
N THR A 264 -14.92 -10.08 -6.14
CA THR A 264 -15.60 -9.15 -5.23
C THR A 264 -15.51 -9.68 -3.80
N THR A 265 -16.02 -10.89 -3.59
CA THR A 265 -16.10 -11.51 -2.25
C THR A 265 -15.48 -12.90 -2.18
N GLY A 266 -14.92 -13.42 -3.28
CA GLY A 266 -14.26 -14.72 -3.31
C GLY A 266 -13.09 -14.79 -2.32
N THR A 267 -12.89 -15.95 -1.70
CA THR A 267 -11.91 -16.16 -0.62
C THR A 267 -11.01 -17.36 -0.89
N SER A 268 -9.89 -17.42 -0.17
CA SER A 268 -9.00 -18.59 -0.11
C SER A 268 -8.55 -19.11 -1.48
N SER A 269 -8.38 -18.22 -2.47
CA SER A 269 -8.03 -18.60 -3.83
C SER A 269 -6.61 -18.19 -4.18
N THR A 270 -5.93 -19.01 -4.97
CA THR A 270 -4.57 -18.76 -5.49
C THR A 270 -4.63 -18.65 -7.01
N PHE A 271 -4.43 -17.45 -7.55
CA PHE A 271 -4.37 -17.17 -8.99
C PHE A 271 -2.98 -16.66 -9.36
N LEU A 272 -2.22 -17.45 -10.11
CA LEU A 272 -0.86 -17.10 -10.53
C LEU A 272 -0.74 -17.18 -12.06
N GLY A 273 -0.62 -16.02 -12.70
CA GLY A 273 -0.51 -15.87 -14.14
C GLY A 273 -1.30 -14.66 -14.66
N LEU A 274 -0.92 -14.17 -15.85
CA LEU A 274 -1.66 -13.12 -16.53
C LEU A 274 -3.12 -13.55 -16.73
N SER A 275 -4.06 -12.74 -16.24
CA SER A 275 -5.51 -12.98 -16.32
C SER A 275 -5.98 -14.33 -15.73
N ALA A 276 -5.22 -14.92 -14.81
CA ALA A 276 -5.67 -16.11 -14.06
C ALA A 276 -6.91 -15.73 -13.22
N GLY A 277 -8.00 -16.48 -13.36
CA GLY A 277 -9.25 -16.22 -12.66
C GLY A 277 -9.84 -14.82 -12.88
N ARG A 278 -9.56 -14.18 -14.02
CA ARG A 278 -9.89 -12.76 -14.26
C ARG A 278 -11.36 -12.43 -13.97
N SER A 279 -12.29 -13.29 -14.37
CA SER A 279 -13.74 -13.09 -14.17
C SER A 279 -14.29 -13.61 -12.85
N ASN A 280 -13.46 -14.17 -11.95
CA ASN A 280 -13.93 -14.72 -10.67
C ASN A 280 -14.64 -13.63 -9.91
N THR A 281 -15.89 -13.80 -9.49
CA THR A 281 -16.63 -12.81 -8.71
C THR A 281 -16.72 -13.26 -7.26
N THR A 282 -17.39 -14.38 -7.01
CA THR A 282 -17.62 -14.92 -5.65
C THR A 282 -17.08 -16.33 -5.45
N GLY A 283 -16.51 -16.94 -6.50
CA GLY A 283 -15.86 -18.25 -6.42
C GLY A 283 -14.73 -18.27 -5.37
N TYR A 284 -14.59 -19.38 -4.65
CA TYR A 284 -13.66 -19.52 -3.54
C TYR A 284 -12.89 -20.85 -3.61
N ALA A 285 -11.81 -20.96 -2.82
CA ALA A 285 -10.98 -22.16 -2.73
C ALA A 285 -10.48 -22.68 -4.10
N ASN A 286 -10.21 -21.77 -5.05
CA ASN A 286 -9.73 -22.13 -6.39
C ASN A 286 -8.21 -21.99 -6.46
N THR A 287 -7.55 -22.89 -7.17
CA THR A 287 -6.11 -22.81 -7.50
C THR A 287 -5.95 -22.75 -9.01
N PHE A 288 -5.63 -21.57 -9.56
CA PHE A 288 -5.42 -21.36 -11.00
C PHE A 288 -3.99 -20.91 -11.25
N LEU A 289 -3.22 -21.73 -11.96
CA LEU A 289 -1.80 -21.48 -12.25
C LEU A 289 -1.53 -21.57 -13.75
N GLY A 290 -1.23 -20.42 -14.35
CA GLY A 290 -0.96 -20.26 -15.79
C GLY A 290 -1.67 -19.03 -16.39
N VAL A 291 -1.32 -18.72 -17.64
CA VAL A 291 -1.97 -17.62 -18.39
C VAL A 291 -3.39 -18.03 -18.76
N ASN A 292 -4.36 -17.14 -18.48
CA ASN A 292 -5.80 -17.32 -18.71
C ASN A 292 -6.40 -18.59 -18.08
N THR A 293 -5.76 -19.13 -17.06
CA THR A 293 -6.27 -20.31 -16.34
C THR A 293 -7.53 -19.92 -15.57
N GLY A 294 -8.63 -20.67 -15.77
CA GLY A 294 -9.92 -20.35 -15.15
C GLY A 294 -10.46 -18.96 -15.52
N TYR A 295 -10.06 -18.40 -16.67
CA TYR A 295 -10.34 -17.01 -17.08
C TYR A 295 -11.80 -16.59 -16.86
N SER A 296 -12.75 -17.42 -17.27
CA SER A 296 -14.19 -17.13 -17.24
C SER A 296 -14.90 -17.56 -15.95
N ASN A 297 -14.16 -18.06 -14.94
CA ASN A 297 -14.78 -18.55 -13.70
C ASN A 297 -15.52 -17.39 -13.05
N THR A 298 -16.80 -17.54 -12.71
CA THR A 298 -17.56 -16.50 -12.03
C THR A 298 -17.81 -16.92 -10.58
N THR A 299 -18.54 -18.00 -10.36
CA THR A 299 -18.92 -18.50 -9.03
C THR A 299 -18.44 -19.91 -8.74
N GLY A 300 -17.79 -20.57 -9.70
CA GLY A 300 -17.21 -21.90 -9.51
C GLY A 300 -16.18 -21.89 -8.36
N TYR A 301 -16.13 -22.98 -7.60
CA TYR A 301 -15.30 -23.11 -6.39
C TYR A 301 -14.66 -24.49 -6.28
N SER A 302 -13.62 -24.58 -5.47
CA SER A 302 -12.86 -25.82 -5.23
C SER A 302 -12.32 -26.46 -6.51
N ASN A 303 -11.89 -25.64 -7.47
CA ASN A 303 -11.25 -26.11 -8.70
C ASN A 303 -9.72 -25.98 -8.63
N THR A 304 -9.00 -26.94 -9.20
CA THR A 304 -7.54 -26.89 -9.37
C THR A 304 -7.20 -26.95 -10.85
N PHE A 305 -6.79 -25.82 -11.44
CA PHE A 305 -6.41 -25.69 -12.85
C PHE A 305 -4.94 -25.29 -12.97
N LEU A 306 -4.17 -26.06 -13.74
CA LEU A 306 -2.75 -25.82 -13.97
C LEU A 306 -2.42 -25.94 -15.46
N GLY A 307 -1.84 -24.89 -16.03
CA GLY A 307 -1.47 -24.79 -17.44
C GLY A 307 -2.14 -23.62 -18.16
N VAL A 308 -1.62 -23.27 -19.34
CA VAL A 308 -2.15 -22.16 -20.14
C VAL A 308 -3.52 -22.53 -20.73
N ASN A 309 -4.47 -21.61 -20.58
CA ASN A 309 -5.87 -21.77 -21.00
C ASN A 309 -6.59 -23.00 -20.39
N THR A 310 -6.09 -23.53 -19.28
CA THR A 310 -6.73 -24.64 -18.57
C THR A 310 -8.03 -24.17 -17.91
N GLY A 311 -9.13 -24.90 -18.13
CA GLY A 311 -10.46 -24.52 -17.61
C GLY A 311 -10.93 -23.12 -18.05
N TYR A 312 -10.44 -22.61 -19.19
CA TYR A 312 -10.65 -21.22 -19.64
C TYR A 312 -12.11 -20.76 -19.59
N SER A 313 -13.04 -21.62 -20.01
CA SER A 313 -14.47 -21.31 -20.12
C SER A 313 -15.28 -21.67 -18.87
N ASN A 314 -14.64 -22.18 -17.80
CA ASN A 314 -15.37 -22.60 -16.59
C ASN A 314 -16.09 -21.40 -16.05
N THR A 315 -17.41 -21.46 -15.86
CA THR A 315 -18.20 -20.35 -15.30
C THR A 315 -18.61 -20.70 -13.87
N THR A 316 -19.35 -21.80 -13.71
CA THR A 316 -19.90 -22.23 -12.41
C THR A 316 -19.51 -23.65 -12.03
N GLY A 317 -18.74 -24.36 -12.88
CA GLY A 317 -18.26 -25.70 -12.58
C GLY A 317 -17.43 -25.77 -11.29
N ILE A 318 -17.57 -26.88 -10.56
CA ILE A 318 -17.00 -27.07 -9.21
C ILE A 318 -16.27 -28.40 -9.09
N PHE A 319 -15.35 -28.50 -8.13
CA PHE A 319 -14.63 -29.74 -7.82
C PHE A 319 -13.87 -30.35 -9.00
N ASN A 320 -13.42 -29.52 -9.95
CA ASN A 320 -12.67 -30.00 -11.11
C ASN A 320 -11.15 -29.92 -10.87
N THR A 321 -10.41 -30.92 -11.36
CA THR A 321 -8.94 -30.94 -11.39
C THR A 321 -8.47 -31.02 -12.84
N PHE A 322 -7.97 -29.92 -13.40
CA PHE A 322 -7.47 -29.86 -14.78
C PHE A 322 -5.97 -29.53 -14.81
N LEU A 323 -5.19 -30.32 -15.54
CA LEU A 323 -3.75 -30.17 -15.65
C LEU A 323 -3.30 -30.35 -17.11
N GLY A 324 -2.62 -29.33 -17.66
CA GLY A 324 -2.07 -29.35 -19.01
C GLY A 324 -2.67 -28.29 -19.94
N TYR A 325 -1.94 -27.92 -20.99
CA TYR A 325 -2.39 -26.92 -21.97
C TYR A 325 -3.75 -27.32 -22.58
N LEU A 326 -4.73 -26.41 -22.48
CA LEU A 326 -6.12 -26.58 -22.94
C LEU A 326 -6.91 -27.71 -22.26
N ALA A 327 -6.45 -28.27 -21.14
CA ALA A 327 -7.24 -29.26 -20.40
C ALA A 327 -8.55 -28.62 -19.90
N GLY A 328 -9.69 -29.26 -20.18
CA GLY A 328 -11.02 -28.75 -19.83
C GLY A 328 -11.36 -27.37 -20.40
N TYR A 329 -10.73 -26.94 -21.50
CA TYR A 329 -10.85 -25.58 -22.05
C TYR A 329 -12.30 -25.06 -22.16
N SER A 330 -13.21 -25.89 -22.66
CA SER A 330 -14.62 -25.53 -22.90
C SER A 330 -15.55 -25.83 -21.72
N ASN A 331 -15.04 -26.31 -20.57
CA ASN A 331 -15.89 -26.66 -19.43
C ASN A 331 -16.65 -25.42 -19.00
N THR A 332 -17.97 -25.45 -18.90
CA THR A 332 -18.76 -24.29 -18.44
C THR A 332 -19.31 -24.56 -17.05
N THR A 333 -20.12 -25.61 -16.92
CA THR A 333 -20.79 -25.99 -15.66
C THR A 333 -20.47 -27.42 -15.22
N GLY A 334 -19.69 -28.17 -16.00
CA GLY A 334 -19.29 -29.53 -15.64
C GLY A 334 -18.56 -29.57 -14.29
N ASN A 335 -18.85 -30.59 -13.48
CA ASN A 335 -18.35 -30.73 -12.12
C ASN A 335 -17.69 -32.08 -11.86
N SER A 336 -16.84 -32.11 -10.83
CA SER A 336 -16.20 -33.35 -10.36
C SER A 336 -15.38 -34.07 -11.43
N ASN A 337 -14.81 -33.34 -12.39
CA ASN A 337 -13.99 -33.92 -13.46
C ASN A 337 -12.49 -33.86 -13.13
N THR A 338 -11.74 -34.88 -13.55
CA THR A 338 -10.27 -34.92 -13.47
C THR A 338 -9.71 -35.05 -14.88
N PHE A 339 -9.12 -33.99 -15.44
CA PHE A 339 -8.53 -33.96 -16.78
C PHE A 339 -7.03 -33.68 -16.71
N LEU A 340 -6.19 -34.67 -17.03
CA LEU A 340 -4.75 -34.60 -16.91
C LEU A 340 -4.09 -34.90 -18.27
N GLY A 341 -3.53 -33.89 -18.93
CA GLY A 341 -2.83 -34.03 -20.21
C GLY A 341 -3.15 -32.90 -21.20
N LEU A 342 -2.38 -32.85 -22.28
CA LEU A 342 -2.61 -31.91 -23.38
C LEU A 342 -4.03 -32.09 -23.93
N SER A 343 -4.86 -31.04 -23.85
CA SER A 343 -6.24 -31.04 -24.36
C SER A 343 -7.12 -32.20 -23.85
N ALA A 344 -6.82 -32.76 -22.67
CA ALA A 344 -7.70 -33.73 -22.02
C ALA A 344 -9.06 -33.08 -21.71
N GLY A 345 -10.15 -33.71 -22.12
CA GLY A 345 -11.51 -33.18 -21.95
C GLY A 345 -11.74 -31.79 -22.56
N ARG A 346 -10.98 -31.40 -23.58
CA ARG A 346 -10.99 -30.02 -24.12
C ARG A 346 -12.39 -29.50 -24.46
N SER A 347 -13.25 -30.35 -25.01
CA SER A 347 -14.61 -29.96 -25.44
C SER A 347 -15.68 -30.17 -24.38
N ASN A 348 -15.33 -30.62 -23.16
CA ASN A 348 -16.32 -30.86 -22.10
C ASN A 348 -17.02 -29.55 -21.81
N THR A 349 -18.35 -29.49 -21.84
CA THR A 349 -19.11 -28.29 -21.48
C THR A 349 -19.85 -28.51 -20.16
N THR A 350 -20.68 -29.57 -20.09
CA THR A 350 -21.52 -29.89 -18.93
C THR A 350 -21.28 -31.29 -18.37
N GLY A 351 -20.42 -32.09 -19.02
CA GLY A 351 -20.09 -33.43 -18.54
C GLY A 351 -19.51 -33.42 -17.13
N TYR A 352 -19.80 -34.46 -16.35
CA TYR A 352 -19.46 -34.52 -14.93
C TYR A 352 -18.98 -35.90 -14.48
N SER A 353 -18.22 -35.92 -13.38
CA SER A 353 -17.66 -37.14 -12.81
C SER A 353 -16.82 -37.95 -13.81
N ASN A 354 -16.12 -37.28 -14.72
CA ASN A 354 -15.23 -37.94 -15.68
C ASN A 354 -13.76 -37.88 -15.24
N THR A 355 -13.00 -38.94 -15.51
CA THR A 355 -11.56 -39.01 -15.30
C THR A 355 -10.87 -39.24 -16.65
N PHE A 356 -10.25 -38.21 -17.22
CA PHE A 356 -9.49 -38.27 -18.48
C PHE A 356 -8.02 -38.02 -18.22
N ILE A 357 -7.16 -39.00 -18.51
CA ILE A 357 -5.72 -38.94 -18.28
C ILE A 357 -5.01 -39.33 -19.56
N GLY A 358 -4.26 -38.42 -20.17
CA GLY A 358 -3.55 -38.62 -21.43
C GLY A 358 -3.73 -37.47 -22.41
N ASN A 359 -2.86 -37.41 -23.41
CA ASN A 359 -3.00 -36.45 -24.50
C ASN A 359 -4.31 -36.74 -25.25
N THR A 360 -5.16 -35.72 -25.42
CA THR A 360 -6.48 -35.78 -26.08
C THR A 360 -7.44 -36.84 -25.55
N ALA A 361 -7.24 -37.34 -24.31
CA ALA A 361 -8.20 -38.23 -23.67
C ALA A 361 -9.55 -37.52 -23.50
N GLY A 362 -10.63 -38.14 -23.99
CA GLY A 362 -11.98 -37.56 -23.96
C GLY A 362 -12.13 -36.22 -24.71
N PHE A 363 -11.30 -35.95 -25.71
CA PHE A 363 -11.22 -34.63 -26.38
C PHE A 363 -12.56 -34.06 -26.84
N ASN A 364 -13.43 -34.88 -27.45
CA ASN A 364 -14.76 -34.45 -27.94
C ASN A 364 -15.90 -34.68 -26.94
N ASN A 365 -15.61 -35.09 -25.70
CA ASN A 365 -16.66 -35.21 -24.69
C ASN A 365 -17.27 -33.85 -24.47
N THR A 366 -18.59 -33.70 -24.63
CA THR A 366 -19.32 -32.45 -24.40
C THR A 366 -20.17 -32.56 -23.14
N ALA A 367 -20.92 -33.65 -23.00
CA ALA A 367 -21.87 -33.87 -21.91
C ALA A 367 -21.83 -35.29 -21.31
N GLY A 368 -20.83 -36.09 -21.69
CA GLY A 368 -20.69 -37.44 -21.15
C GLY A 368 -20.42 -37.41 -19.63
N ARG A 369 -20.76 -38.49 -18.94
CA ARG A 369 -20.65 -38.56 -17.47
C ARG A 369 -20.15 -39.90 -16.98
N ASN A 370 -19.50 -39.91 -15.83
CA ASN A 370 -18.99 -41.12 -15.17
C ASN A 370 -18.05 -41.96 -16.07
N ASN A 371 -17.28 -41.31 -16.94
CA ASN A 371 -16.35 -42.02 -17.82
C ASN A 371 -14.93 -42.00 -17.26
N THR A 372 -14.18 -43.09 -17.41
CA THR A 372 -12.75 -43.18 -17.09
C THR A 372 -11.97 -43.48 -18.36
N PHE A 373 -11.25 -42.48 -18.89
CA PHE A 373 -10.40 -42.61 -20.07
C PHE A 373 -8.95 -42.39 -19.69
N ILE A 374 -8.10 -43.40 -19.82
CA ILE A 374 -6.68 -43.34 -19.45
C ILE A 374 -5.86 -43.81 -20.64
N GLY A 375 -5.11 -42.91 -21.27
CA GLY A 375 -4.26 -43.18 -22.44
C GLY A 375 -4.32 -42.06 -23.47
N ASP A 376 -3.27 -41.95 -24.29
CA ASP A 376 -3.25 -41.03 -25.43
C ASP A 376 -4.36 -41.37 -26.43
N GLY A 377 -5.24 -40.42 -26.71
CA GLY A 377 -6.40 -40.56 -27.59
C GLY A 377 -7.53 -41.47 -27.07
N ALA A 378 -7.50 -41.88 -25.79
CA ALA A 378 -8.56 -42.71 -25.21
C ALA A 378 -9.91 -41.97 -25.20
N GLY A 379 -10.96 -42.59 -25.75
CA GLY A 379 -12.30 -42.00 -25.82
C GLY A 379 -12.38 -40.70 -26.64
N TYR A 380 -11.46 -40.46 -27.57
CA TYR A 380 -11.34 -39.21 -28.32
C TYR A 380 -12.67 -38.71 -28.93
N SER A 381 -13.45 -39.59 -29.55
CA SER A 381 -14.72 -39.24 -30.20
C SER A 381 -15.94 -39.36 -29.30
N ASN A 382 -15.79 -39.77 -28.04
CA ASN A 382 -16.94 -39.91 -27.14
C ASN A 382 -17.52 -38.53 -26.80
N THR A 383 -18.72 -38.22 -27.29
CA THR A 383 -19.38 -36.92 -27.07
C THR A 383 -20.28 -36.93 -25.83
N THR A 384 -21.20 -37.89 -25.73
CA THR A 384 -22.23 -37.97 -24.68
C THR A 384 -22.28 -39.31 -23.95
N GLY A 385 -21.33 -40.22 -24.22
CA GLY A 385 -21.31 -41.56 -23.60
C GLY A 385 -21.21 -41.50 -22.08
N ILE A 386 -21.70 -42.56 -21.44
CA ILE A 386 -21.93 -42.64 -20.00
C ILE A 386 -21.36 -43.95 -19.46
N ASN A 387 -20.74 -43.91 -18.28
CA ASN A 387 -20.25 -45.11 -17.56
C ASN A 387 -19.26 -45.95 -18.39
N ASN A 388 -18.43 -45.32 -19.23
CA ASN A 388 -17.43 -46.05 -20.03
C ASN A 388 -16.07 -46.08 -19.33
N THR A 389 -15.33 -47.18 -19.50
CA THR A 389 -13.94 -47.34 -19.01
C THR A 389 -13.03 -47.71 -20.15
N PHE A 390 -12.22 -46.76 -20.63
CA PHE A 390 -11.25 -46.95 -21.71
C PHE A 390 -9.83 -46.78 -21.18
N ILE A 391 -9.01 -47.83 -21.25
CA ILE A 391 -7.66 -47.84 -20.71
C ILE A 391 -6.68 -48.31 -21.79
N GLY A 392 -5.72 -47.46 -22.12
CA GLY A 392 -4.66 -47.67 -23.09
C GLY A 392 -4.75 -46.74 -24.31
N ARG A 393 -3.73 -46.79 -25.17
CA ARG A 393 -3.56 -45.83 -26.27
C ARG A 393 -4.62 -46.05 -27.35
N ASN A 394 -5.42 -45.03 -27.63
CA ASN A 394 -6.58 -45.07 -28.53
C ASN A 394 -7.71 -46.03 -28.09
N ALA A 395 -7.73 -46.48 -26.83
CA ALA A 395 -8.83 -47.30 -26.32
C ALA A 395 -10.17 -46.55 -26.49
N GLY A 396 -11.15 -47.18 -27.16
CA GLY A 396 -12.45 -46.57 -27.44
C GLY A 396 -12.38 -45.27 -28.25
N ARG A 397 -11.33 -45.04 -29.05
CA ARG A 397 -11.15 -43.79 -29.83
C ARG A 397 -12.38 -43.37 -30.62
N THR A 398 -13.09 -44.32 -31.23
CA THR A 398 -14.33 -44.11 -31.98
C THR A 398 -15.60 -44.51 -31.21
N GLY A 399 -15.45 -44.97 -29.96
CA GLY A 399 -16.56 -45.42 -29.13
C GLY A 399 -17.37 -44.25 -28.57
N THR A 400 -18.67 -44.21 -28.86
CA THR A 400 -19.59 -43.15 -28.42
C THR A 400 -20.76 -43.66 -27.56
N GLY A 401 -20.78 -44.98 -27.27
CA GLY A 401 -21.87 -45.63 -26.55
C GLY A 401 -21.82 -45.43 -25.03
N THR A 402 -22.61 -46.23 -24.31
CA THR A 402 -22.68 -46.24 -22.85
C THR A 402 -22.28 -47.60 -22.27
N ALA A 403 -21.74 -47.63 -21.05
CA ALA A 403 -21.37 -48.83 -20.32
C ALA A 403 -20.38 -49.76 -21.04
N ASN A 404 -19.47 -49.19 -21.83
CA ASN A 404 -18.44 -49.94 -22.56
C ASN A 404 -17.15 -50.05 -21.76
N VAL A 405 -16.42 -51.14 -21.97
CA VAL A 405 -15.07 -51.34 -21.45
C VAL A 405 -14.14 -51.68 -22.60
N PHE A 406 -13.12 -50.85 -22.84
CA PHE A 406 -12.04 -51.11 -23.80
C PHE A 406 -10.71 -51.04 -23.06
N ILE A 407 -9.92 -52.10 -23.10
CA ILE A 407 -8.60 -52.17 -22.45
C ILE A 407 -7.62 -52.69 -23.49
N GLY A 408 -6.53 -51.93 -23.78
CA GLY A 408 -5.55 -52.30 -24.80
C GLY A 408 -4.42 -51.31 -25.03
#